data_AF-A0A7V2RWD4-F1
#
_entry.id   AF-A0A7V2RWD4-F1
#
_cell.length_a   1.000
_cell.length_b   1.000
_cell.length_c   1.000
_cell.angle_alpha   90.00
_cell.angle_beta   90.00
_cell.angle_gamma   90.00
#
_symmetry.space_group_name_H-M   'P 1'
#
loop_
_entity.id
_entity.type
_entity.pdbx_description
1 polymer ?
#
loop_
_entity_poly.entity_id
_entity_poly.type
_entity_poly.pdbx_seq_one_letter_code
_entity_poly.pdbx_strand_id
1 'polypeptide(L)'
;MGHFKNRGQGLVEFALVLPVLVLILLGIAEGAHVIQAYIAAQNAVKDAARYAVSGKPLNATGDPWTLPPEQRVNYIEQVAIKSSAGTAYTRVITDVTQYDTFLDRSTCDATCAGVLGIRVDWIEYDVDGNERVVQANHPGIEGSDVKISLYNNVALFDPIYAAMVPNGYLTIQASMVMRNEGGKPITGAPPPFEEGTGGSPGSGSGGPNTSPLIEIQDGQSHPAGETIYIRIRQHDTNTTYNIYVDNLLVGPISTDAQGNGIIAYTIPLNKPVGTYTVESRALDGTQIASTFLTVTQPILPAIITNEDILPFGSVLTYSLVSHAPLTTYNIDLQRNGSTVDNLNSLSTDANGISAFPAAYESYTIPNNGSLAEGTYILRSTVTNTTAATHTLTLREGCIKINQGDCGESVTVPNGIYLNILVQKHSPYRDYIIKLHNTDTGADTIIQPAQSTDAIGNIYLVYALSDTLPDGNYVIQTEDAQYPGAVIAQTPVV
;
A
#
# COMPACT_ATOMS: atom_id res chain seq x y z
N MET A 1 -61.31 9.90 -47.94
CA MET A 1 -60.75 8.77 -47.16
C MET A 1 -59.43 9.26 -46.57
N GLY A 2 -59.46 9.75 -45.33
CA GLY A 2 -58.32 10.44 -44.71
C GLY A 2 -57.30 9.45 -44.15
N HIS A 3 -56.10 9.44 -44.72
CA HIS A 3 -55.00 8.57 -44.31
C HIS A 3 -54.11 9.30 -43.29
N PHE A 4 -54.56 9.41 -42.05
CA PHE A 4 -53.69 9.78 -40.93
C PHE A 4 -53.17 8.49 -40.29
N LYS A 5 -51.92 8.09 -40.60
CA LYS A 5 -51.17 7.11 -39.81
C LYS A 5 -49.73 7.05 -40.35
N ASN A 6 -48.76 7.23 -39.44
CA ASN A 6 -47.35 6.74 -39.48
C ASN A 6 -46.37 7.66 -38.73
N ARG A 7 -46.75 8.89 -38.34
CA ARG A 7 -45.90 9.73 -37.47
C ARG A 7 -46.11 9.36 -36.01
N GLY A 8 -45.32 8.41 -35.52
CA GLY A 8 -45.32 7.96 -34.13
C GLY A 8 -44.99 6.49 -33.93
N GLN A 9 -45.10 5.66 -34.98
CA GLN A 9 -44.88 4.22 -34.89
C GLN A 9 -43.45 3.86 -34.45
N GLY A 10 -42.42 4.51 -35.02
CA GLY A 10 -41.02 4.25 -34.63
C GLY A 10 -40.70 4.64 -33.19
N LEU A 11 -41.40 5.65 -32.63
CA LEU A 11 -41.22 6.06 -31.24
C LEU A 11 -41.85 5.04 -30.28
N VAL A 12 -42.97 4.42 -30.68
CA VAL A 12 -43.62 3.34 -29.94
C VAL A 12 -42.79 2.06 -29.98
N GLU A 13 -42.25 1.68 -31.15
CA GLU A 13 -41.39 0.52 -31.28
C GLU A 13 -40.10 0.67 -30.45
N PHE A 14 -39.48 1.85 -30.45
CA PHE A 14 -38.31 2.12 -29.62
C PHE A 14 -38.64 2.08 -28.12
N ALA A 15 -39.78 2.65 -27.71
CA ALA A 15 -40.22 2.62 -26.31
C ALA A 15 -40.49 1.19 -25.79
N LEU A 16 -40.86 0.26 -26.68
CA LEU A 16 -41.06 -1.15 -26.31
C LEU A 16 -39.76 -1.96 -26.23
N VAL A 17 -38.75 -1.64 -27.05
CA VAL A 17 -37.45 -2.34 -27.04
C VAL A 17 -36.51 -1.80 -25.94
N LEU A 18 -36.62 -0.51 -25.61
CA LEU A 18 -35.72 0.16 -24.66
C LEU A 18 -35.65 -0.53 -23.28
N PRO A 19 -36.75 -0.96 -22.63
CA PRO A 19 -36.67 -1.67 -21.35
C PRO A 19 -35.89 -2.98 -21.42
N VAL A 20 -36.04 -3.74 -22.51
CA VAL A 20 -35.31 -5.00 -22.72
C VAL A 20 -33.82 -4.73 -22.92
N LEU A 21 -33.49 -3.71 -23.71
CA LEU A 21 -32.11 -3.29 -23.94
C LEU A 21 -31.43 -2.85 -22.63
N VAL A 22 -32.11 -2.03 -21.82
CA VAL A 22 -31.61 -1.56 -20.52
C VAL A 22 -31.37 -2.74 -19.57
N LEU A 23 -32.30 -3.70 -19.51
CA LEU A 23 -32.15 -4.90 -18.67
C LEU A 23 -30.90 -5.71 -19.09
N ILE A 24 -30.67 -5.91 -20.39
CA ILE A 24 -29.48 -6.61 -20.89
C ILE A 24 -28.19 -5.86 -20.53
N LEU A 25 -28.16 -4.52 -20.69
CA LEU A 25 -26.99 -3.72 -20.37
C LEU A 25 -26.67 -3.75 -18.87
N LEU A 26 -27.70 -3.65 -18.01
CA LEU A 26 -27.55 -3.78 -16.56
C LEU A 26 -27.01 -5.17 -16.19
N GLY A 27 -27.50 -6.24 -16.83
CA GLY A 27 -27.00 -7.60 -16.61
C GLY A 27 -25.54 -7.78 -16.99
N ILE A 28 -25.09 -7.16 -18.08
CA ILE A 28 -23.67 -7.18 -18.48
C ILE A 28 -22.81 -6.42 -17.46
N ALA A 29 -23.28 -5.25 -17.00
CA ALA A 29 -22.56 -4.44 -16.01
C ALA A 29 -22.45 -5.15 -14.66
N GLU A 30 -23.53 -5.77 -14.18
CA GLU A 30 -23.56 -6.58 -12.97
C GLU A 30 -22.65 -7.81 -13.09
N GLY A 31 -22.69 -8.51 -14.24
CA GLY A 31 -21.78 -9.63 -14.51
C GLY A 31 -20.30 -9.23 -14.49
N ALA A 32 -19.95 -8.07 -15.06
CA ALA A 32 -18.59 -7.54 -15.02
C ALA A 32 -18.13 -7.23 -13.59
N HIS A 33 -19.02 -6.68 -12.75
CA HIS A 33 -18.75 -6.38 -11.34
C HIS A 33 -18.39 -7.65 -10.54
N VAL A 34 -19.18 -8.72 -10.70
CA VAL A 34 -18.93 -10.00 -10.02
C VAL A 34 -17.62 -10.65 -10.49
N ILE A 35 -17.34 -10.61 -11.80
CA ILE A 35 -16.08 -11.15 -12.36
C ILE A 35 -14.87 -10.38 -11.84
N GLN A 36 -14.96 -9.04 -11.77
CA GLN A 36 -13.90 -8.21 -11.22
C GLN A 36 -13.62 -8.59 -9.76
N ALA A 37 -14.66 -8.78 -8.95
CA ALA A 37 -14.51 -9.23 -7.57
C ALA A 37 -13.84 -10.61 -7.49
N TYR A 38 -14.20 -11.54 -8.39
CA TYR A 38 -13.58 -12.88 -8.43
C TYR A 38 -12.08 -12.83 -8.74
N ILE A 39 -11.67 -12.00 -9.71
CA ILE A 39 -10.24 -11.84 -10.07
C ILE A 39 -9.47 -11.19 -8.92
N ALA A 40 -10.04 -10.15 -8.30
CA ALA A 40 -9.42 -9.48 -7.17
C ALA A 40 -9.26 -10.42 -5.96
N ALA A 41 -10.28 -11.23 -5.65
CA ALA A 41 -10.21 -12.26 -4.61
C ALA A 41 -9.07 -13.28 -4.86
N GLN A 42 -8.90 -13.73 -6.11
CA GLN A 42 -7.82 -14.66 -6.46
C GLN A 42 -6.43 -14.03 -6.34
N ASN A 43 -6.27 -12.78 -6.75
CA ASN A 43 -4.99 -12.09 -6.62
C ASN A 43 -4.67 -11.84 -5.15
N ALA A 44 -5.68 -11.50 -4.35
CA ALA A 44 -5.52 -11.28 -2.92
C ALA A 44 -4.99 -12.49 -2.16
N VAL A 45 -5.58 -13.67 -2.37
CA VAL A 45 -5.07 -14.89 -1.71
C VAL A 45 -3.68 -15.28 -2.20
N LYS A 46 -3.33 -14.98 -3.46
CA LYS A 46 -1.99 -15.22 -4.01
C LYS A 46 -0.94 -14.34 -3.35
N ASP A 47 -1.19 -13.05 -3.26
CA ASP A 47 -0.25 -12.10 -2.68
C ASP A 47 -0.09 -12.32 -1.17
N ALA A 48 -1.19 -12.63 -0.49
CA ALA A 48 -1.18 -13.00 0.93
C ALA A 48 -0.44 -14.32 1.18
N ALA A 49 -0.64 -15.35 0.35
CA ALA A 49 0.07 -16.63 0.50
C ALA A 49 1.57 -16.48 0.25
N ARG A 50 1.97 -15.71 -0.77
CA ARG A 50 3.38 -15.36 -1.04
C ARG A 50 4.00 -14.60 0.13
N TYR A 51 3.26 -13.64 0.69
CA TYR A 51 3.70 -12.91 1.86
C TYR A 51 3.87 -13.85 3.06
N ALA A 52 2.88 -14.70 3.34
CA ALA A 52 2.92 -15.68 4.42
C ALA A 52 4.16 -16.58 4.32
N VAL A 53 4.40 -17.19 3.16
CA VAL A 53 5.53 -18.13 2.95
C VAL A 53 6.90 -17.48 3.05
N SER A 54 7.01 -16.19 2.78
CA SER A 54 8.28 -15.47 2.92
C SER A 54 8.74 -15.26 4.37
N GLY A 55 7.92 -15.67 5.35
CA GLY A 55 8.21 -15.48 6.77
C GLY A 55 8.05 -14.03 7.27
N LYS A 56 7.66 -13.08 6.43
CA LYS A 56 7.53 -11.68 6.83
C LYS A 56 6.40 -11.47 7.86
N PRO A 57 6.51 -10.48 8.77
CA PRO A 57 7.67 -9.60 8.96
C PRO A 57 8.85 -10.33 9.62
N LEU A 58 10.07 -9.95 9.24
CA LEU A 58 11.27 -10.42 9.93
C LEU A 58 11.48 -9.59 11.19
N ASN A 59 11.91 -10.24 12.27
CA ASN A 59 12.37 -9.51 13.45
C ASN A 59 13.70 -8.77 13.16
N ALA A 60 14.20 -8.01 14.14
CA ALA A 60 15.48 -7.27 14.02
C ALA A 60 16.70 -8.17 13.72
N THR A 61 16.59 -9.48 13.96
CA THR A 61 17.64 -10.48 13.69
C THR A 61 17.43 -11.25 12.37
N GLY A 62 16.42 -10.89 11.57
CA GLY A 62 16.10 -11.58 10.32
C GLY A 62 15.37 -12.92 10.51
N ASP A 63 14.86 -13.20 11.71
CA ASP A 63 14.12 -14.42 12.03
C ASP A 63 12.60 -14.18 11.90
N PRO A 64 11.91 -14.90 11.01
CA PRO A 64 10.47 -14.77 10.79
C PRO A 64 9.60 -15.38 11.91
N TRP A 65 10.17 -16.22 12.78
CA TRP A 65 9.40 -17.09 13.69
C TRP A 65 9.29 -16.59 15.12
N THR A 66 9.96 -15.49 15.45
CA THR A 66 9.92 -14.95 16.82
C THR A 66 8.73 -14.02 17.04
N LEU A 67 8.00 -13.65 15.99
CA LEU A 67 6.79 -12.85 16.12
C LEU A 67 5.64 -13.73 16.64
N PRO A 68 4.78 -13.20 17.54
CA PRO A 68 3.59 -13.92 17.94
C PRO A 68 2.72 -14.28 16.71
N PRO A 69 2.20 -15.52 16.63
CA PRO A 69 1.41 -15.99 15.49
C PRO A 69 0.26 -15.06 15.11
N GLU A 70 -0.43 -14.50 16.10
CA GLU A 70 -1.54 -13.56 15.91
C GLU A 70 -1.10 -12.27 15.21
N GLN A 71 0.09 -11.76 15.51
CA GLN A 71 0.61 -10.56 14.85
C GLN A 71 0.98 -10.87 13.40
N ARG A 72 1.59 -12.03 13.15
CA ARG A 72 1.96 -12.44 11.79
C ARG A 72 0.73 -12.69 10.91
N VAL A 73 -0.32 -13.27 11.47
CA VAL A 73 -1.63 -13.40 10.80
C VAL A 73 -2.20 -12.04 10.43
N ASN A 74 -2.20 -11.06 11.35
CA ASN A 74 -2.68 -9.71 11.04
C ASN A 74 -1.96 -9.09 9.84
N TYR A 75 -0.64 -9.29 9.69
CA TYR A 75 0.09 -8.81 8.52
C TYR A 75 -0.30 -9.53 7.23
N ILE A 76 -0.49 -10.86 7.28
CA ILE A 76 -0.95 -11.66 6.13
C ILE A 76 -2.35 -11.21 5.70
N GLU A 77 -3.24 -10.99 6.66
CA GLU A 77 -4.59 -10.48 6.43
C GLU A 77 -4.57 -9.08 5.83
N GLN A 78 -3.73 -8.17 6.31
CA GLN A 78 -3.59 -6.84 5.71
C GLN A 78 -3.13 -6.89 4.24
N VAL A 79 -2.24 -7.82 3.89
CA VAL A 79 -1.83 -8.03 2.49
C VAL A 79 -3.00 -8.54 1.65
N ALA A 80 -3.79 -9.46 2.18
CA ALA A 80 -5.01 -9.92 1.53
C ALA A 80 -6.04 -8.79 1.35
N ILE A 81 -6.28 -7.97 2.38
CA ILE A 81 -7.20 -6.82 2.35
C ILE A 81 -6.76 -5.80 1.29
N LYS A 82 -5.48 -5.40 1.31
CA LYS A 82 -4.90 -4.45 0.34
C LYS A 82 -5.12 -4.94 -1.09
N SER A 83 -4.89 -6.23 -1.32
CA SER A 83 -4.98 -6.85 -2.64
C SER A 83 -6.43 -7.17 -3.05
N SER A 84 -7.38 -7.01 -2.13
CA SER A 84 -8.83 -7.19 -2.34
C SER A 84 -9.56 -5.90 -2.72
N ALA A 85 -8.86 -4.78 -2.93
CA ALA A 85 -9.50 -3.50 -3.25
C ALA A 85 -10.46 -3.54 -4.46
N GLY A 86 -10.26 -4.47 -5.40
CA GLY A 86 -11.15 -4.68 -6.55
C GLY A 86 -12.44 -5.45 -6.26
N THR A 87 -12.67 -5.90 -5.02
CA THR A 87 -13.86 -6.70 -4.67
C THR A 87 -15.05 -5.87 -4.17
N ALA A 88 -14.88 -4.55 -4.05
CA ALA A 88 -15.91 -3.59 -3.63
C ALA A 88 -16.60 -3.94 -2.29
N TYR A 89 -15.84 -4.55 -1.38
CA TYR A 89 -16.30 -4.85 -0.03
C TYR A 89 -16.56 -3.56 0.78
N THR A 90 -17.53 -3.64 1.69
CA THR A 90 -17.90 -2.55 2.62
C THR A 90 -17.58 -2.91 4.07
N ARG A 91 -17.38 -4.21 4.37
CA ARG A 91 -17.00 -4.70 5.69
C ARG A 91 -15.97 -5.82 5.56
N VAL A 92 -14.95 -5.82 6.42
CA VAL A 92 -13.95 -6.89 6.51
C VAL A 92 -14.15 -7.67 7.79
N ILE A 93 -14.03 -8.99 7.72
CA ILE A 93 -14.09 -9.93 8.83
C ILE A 93 -12.85 -10.80 8.81
N THR A 94 -12.07 -10.77 9.89
CA THR A 94 -10.90 -11.64 10.08
C THR A 94 -11.01 -12.54 11.31
N ASP A 95 -11.98 -12.26 12.21
CA ASP A 95 -12.28 -13.16 13.33
C ASP A 95 -12.84 -14.49 12.82
N VAL A 96 -12.33 -15.61 13.34
CA VAL A 96 -12.69 -16.98 12.88
C VAL A 96 -14.18 -17.27 13.08
N THR A 97 -14.73 -16.90 14.24
CA THR A 97 -16.13 -17.22 14.58
C THR A 97 -17.10 -16.40 13.72
N GLN A 98 -16.75 -15.14 13.46
CA GLN A 98 -17.49 -14.30 12.54
C GLN A 98 -17.30 -14.78 11.09
N TYR A 99 -16.10 -15.15 10.69
CA TYR A 99 -15.80 -15.66 9.35
C TYR A 99 -16.74 -16.82 8.99
N ASP A 100 -16.85 -17.83 9.87
CA ASP A 100 -17.71 -18.99 9.62
C ASP A 100 -19.20 -18.62 9.62
N THR A 101 -19.62 -17.73 10.52
CA THR A 101 -21.02 -17.26 10.60
C THR A 101 -21.45 -16.51 9.34
N PHE A 102 -20.57 -15.67 8.80
CA PHE A 102 -20.83 -14.84 7.62
C PHE A 102 -20.58 -15.59 6.29
N LEU A 103 -19.90 -16.73 6.36
CA LEU A 103 -19.76 -17.67 5.24
C LEU A 103 -20.97 -18.59 5.10
N ASP A 104 -21.57 -19.00 6.21
CA ASP A 104 -22.74 -19.87 6.22
C ASP A 104 -24.00 -19.12 5.75
N ARG A 105 -24.45 -19.48 4.54
CA ARG A 105 -25.62 -18.90 3.89
C ARG A 105 -26.93 -19.18 4.64
N SER A 106 -26.96 -20.16 5.54
CA SER A 106 -28.14 -20.49 6.34
C SER A 106 -28.30 -19.57 7.57
N THR A 107 -27.23 -18.93 8.02
CA THR A 107 -27.22 -17.96 9.13
C THR A 107 -27.11 -16.50 8.67
N CYS A 108 -26.80 -16.27 7.39
CA CYS A 108 -26.61 -14.93 6.82
C CYS A 108 -27.90 -14.33 6.23
N ASP A 109 -28.21 -13.08 6.59
CA ASP A 109 -29.31 -12.27 6.04
C ASP A 109 -28.81 -11.14 5.11
N ALA A 110 -29.61 -10.09 4.89
CA ALA A 110 -29.23 -8.93 4.06
C ALA A 110 -28.02 -8.13 4.57
N THR A 111 -27.62 -8.30 5.84
CA THR A 111 -26.45 -7.60 6.43
C THR A 111 -25.11 -8.19 6.01
N CYS A 112 -25.13 -9.27 5.23
CA CYS A 112 -23.95 -9.95 4.71
C CYS A 112 -23.49 -9.40 3.35
N ALA A 113 -24.29 -8.56 2.70
CA ALA A 113 -23.91 -7.91 1.45
C ALA A 113 -22.68 -6.99 1.65
N GLY A 114 -21.67 -7.14 0.79
CA GLY A 114 -20.41 -6.41 0.84
C GLY A 114 -19.40 -6.91 1.87
N VAL A 115 -19.63 -8.07 2.51
CA VAL A 115 -18.69 -8.64 3.48
C VAL A 115 -17.55 -9.38 2.78
N LEU A 116 -16.32 -9.01 3.12
CA LEU A 116 -15.10 -9.74 2.81
C LEU A 116 -14.62 -10.49 4.05
N GLY A 117 -14.63 -11.82 4.00
CA GLY A 117 -14.03 -12.65 5.04
C GLY A 117 -12.64 -13.12 4.61
N ILE A 118 -11.65 -13.04 5.49
CA ILE A 118 -10.31 -13.57 5.28
C ILE A 118 -9.95 -14.45 6.46
N ARG A 119 -9.29 -15.58 6.19
CA ARG A 119 -8.78 -16.49 7.22
C ARG A 119 -7.44 -17.08 6.83
N VAL A 120 -6.55 -17.21 7.79
CA VAL A 120 -5.23 -17.83 7.66
C VAL A 120 -5.19 -19.10 8.50
N ASP A 121 -5.11 -20.26 7.86
CA ASP A 121 -5.13 -21.55 8.54
C ASP A 121 -3.79 -22.26 8.39
N TRP A 122 -3.31 -22.86 9.48
CA TRP A 122 -2.26 -23.87 9.40
C TRP A 122 -2.91 -25.21 9.08
N ILE A 123 -2.53 -25.80 7.95
CA ILE A 123 -3.08 -27.07 7.48
C ILE A 123 -2.00 -28.15 7.36
N GLU A 124 -2.45 -29.40 7.40
CA GLU A 124 -1.69 -30.61 7.08
C GLU A 124 -2.55 -31.52 6.21
N TYR A 125 -1.92 -32.48 5.55
CA TYR A 125 -2.60 -33.54 4.82
C TYR A 125 -2.52 -34.84 5.61
N ASP A 126 -3.65 -35.53 5.78
CA ASP A 126 -3.68 -36.85 6.39
C ASP A 126 -3.06 -37.92 5.46
N VAL A 127 -2.96 -39.16 5.96
CA VAL A 127 -2.40 -40.30 5.18
C VAL A 127 -3.19 -40.62 3.91
N ASP A 128 -4.44 -40.18 3.84
CA ASP A 128 -5.34 -40.36 2.71
C ASP A 128 -5.32 -39.14 1.76
N GLY A 129 -4.53 -38.10 2.10
CA GLY A 129 -4.40 -36.86 1.34
C GLY A 129 -5.52 -35.84 1.58
N ASN A 130 -6.35 -36.02 2.61
CA ASN A 130 -7.38 -35.04 2.97
C ASN A 130 -6.77 -33.88 3.74
N GLU A 131 -7.22 -32.67 3.43
CA GLU A 131 -6.83 -31.45 4.14
C GLU A 131 -7.41 -31.46 5.57
N ARG A 132 -6.53 -31.22 6.56
CA ARG A 132 -6.88 -31.04 7.95
C ARG A 132 -6.37 -29.69 8.44
N VAL A 133 -7.26 -28.84 8.94
CA VAL A 133 -6.87 -27.62 9.67
C VAL A 133 -6.29 -28.03 11.02
N VAL A 134 -4.99 -27.83 11.20
CA VAL A 134 -4.29 -28.10 12.46
C VAL A 134 -4.63 -27.01 13.47
N GLN A 135 -4.60 -25.76 13.01
CA GLN A 135 -4.97 -24.60 13.81
C GLN A 135 -5.53 -23.50 12.92
N ALA A 136 -6.72 -23.02 13.27
CA ALA A 136 -7.33 -21.86 12.63
C ALA A 136 -6.67 -20.57 13.11
N ASN A 137 -6.63 -19.55 12.25
CA ASN A 137 -5.99 -18.26 12.53
C ASN A 137 -4.52 -18.37 12.96
N HIS A 138 -3.76 -19.21 12.26
CA HIS A 138 -2.38 -19.48 12.59
C HIS A 138 -1.52 -19.52 11.31
N PRO A 139 -0.36 -18.86 11.28
CA PRO A 139 0.44 -18.71 10.06
C PRO A 139 1.41 -19.88 9.85
N GLY A 140 1.15 -21.02 10.51
CA GLY A 140 2.01 -22.21 10.55
C GLY A 140 3.40 -21.98 11.18
N ILE A 141 4.18 -23.05 11.21
CA ILE A 141 5.61 -23.09 11.54
C ILE A 141 6.46 -23.31 10.27
N GLU A 142 7.78 -23.33 10.40
CA GLU A 142 8.70 -23.65 9.29
C GLU A 142 8.39 -25.02 8.70
N GLY A 143 8.33 -25.09 7.37
CA GLY A 143 8.02 -26.30 6.61
C GLY A 143 6.55 -26.72 6.60
N SER A 144 5.67 -26.02 7.33
CA SER A 144 4.23 -26.31 7.35
C SER A 144 3.47 -25.62 6.21
N ASP A 145 2.33 -26.18 5.84
CA ASP A 145 1.47 -25.63 4.80
C ASP A 145 0.51 -24.59 5.40
N VAL A 146 0.49 -23.40 4.81
CA VAL A 146 -0.38 -22.29 5.20
C VAL A 146 -1.44 -22.10 4.13
N LYS A 147 -2.70 -22.09 4.53
CA LYS A 147 -3.85 -21.86 3.66
C LYS A 147 -4.42 -20.48 3.92
N ILE A 148 -4.45 -19.65 2.89
CA ILE A 148 -5.18 -18.39 2.89
C ILE A 148 -6.54 -18.65 2.26
N SER A 149 -7.61 -18.39 2.99
CA SER A 149 -8.99 -18.49 2.51
C SER A 149 -9.64 -17.11 2.52
N LEU A 150 -10.37 -16.79 1.46
CA LEU A 150 -11.07 -15.54 1.30
C LEU A 150 -12.44 -15.80 0.71
N TYR A 151 -13.47 -15.14 1.23
CA TYR A 151 -14.75 -15.02 0.55
C TYR A 151 -15.18 -13.56 0.47
N ASN A 152 -15.97 -13.24 -0.56
CA ASN A 152 -16.66 -11.96 -0.65
C ASN A 152 -18.12 -12.19 -1.01
N ASN A 153 -19.01 -11.57 -0.25
CA ASN A 153 -20.45 -11.50 -0.54
C ASN A 153 -20.72 -10.26 -1.41
N VAL A 154 -20.47 -10.38 -2.72
CA VAL A 154 -20.60 -9.28 -3.68
C VAL A 154 -22.05 -8.80 -3.72
N ALA A 155 -22.28 -7.58 -3.26
CA ALA A 155 -23.61 -6.95 -3.31
C ALA A 155 -23.97 -6.63 -4.76
N LEU A 156 -25.20 -6.97 -5.16
CA LEU A 156 -25.69 -6.59 -6.49
C LEU A 156 -26.14 -5.13 -6.45
N PHE A 157 -25.66 -4.31 -7.38
CA PHE A 157 -25.97 -2.89 -7.38
C PHE A 157 -27.28 -2.57 -8.09
N ASP A 158 -27.73 -3.43 -9.01
CA ASP A 158 -29.01 -3.27 -9.68
C ASP A 158 -30.16 -3.87 -8.84
N PRO A 159 -31.21 -3.08 -8.52
CA PRO A 159 -32.34 -3.56 -7.72
C PRO A 159 -33.14 -4.72 -8.34
N ILE A 160 -33.20 -4.83 -9.67
CA ILE A 160 -33.95 -5.90 -10.36
C ILE A 160 -33.19 -7.22 -10.17
N TYR A 161 -31.88 -7.22 -10.42
CA TYR A 161 -31.04 -8.40 -10.21
C TYR A 161 -30.92 -8.75 -8.72
N ALA A 162 -30.79 -7.76 -7.84
CA ALA A 162 -30.78 -7.96 -6.39
C ALA A 162 -32.07 -8.64 -5.89
N ALA A 163 -33.23 -8.27 -6.43
CA ALA A 163 -34.51 -8.89 -6.07
C ALA A 163 -34.65 -10.34 -6.57
N MET A 164 -33.92 -10.73 -7.61
CA MET A 164 -33.94 -12.09 -8.17
C MET A 164 -32.97 -13.04 -7.46
N VAL A 165 -31.98 -12.53 -6.72
CA VAL A 165 -30.97 -13.32 -6.02
C VAL A 165 -31.28 -13.39 -4.53
N PRO A 166 -31.27 -14.59 -3.91
CA PRO A 166 -31.52 -14.71 -2.47
C PRO A 166 -30.53 -13.85 -1.67
N ASN A 167 -31.07 -13.02 -0.78
CA ASN A 167 -30.36 -12.04 0.06
C ASN A 167 -29.64 -10.90 -0.69
N GLY A 168 -29.79 -10.78 -2.01
CA GLY A 168 -29.27 -9.65 -2.80
C GLY A 168 -27.75 -9.63 -3.04
N TYR A 169 -27.05 -10.74 -2.79
CA TYR A 169 -25.60 -10.84 -3.01
C TYR A 169 -25.18 -12.20 -3.59
N LEU A 170 -23.99 -12.26 -4.16
CA LEU A 170 -23.33 -13.49 -4.61
C LEU A 170 -22.04 -13.73 -3.83
N THR A 171 -21.89 -14.92 -3.23
CA THR A 171 -20.66 -15.31 -2.54
C THR A 171 -19.65 -15.85 -3.55
N ILE A 172 -18.48 -15.22 -3.61
CA ILE A 172 -17.29 -15.74 -4.28
C ILE A 172 -16.29 -16.23 -3.23
N GLN A 173 -15.54 -17.28 -3.55
CA GLN A 173 -14.52 -17.84 -2.67
C GLN A 173 -13.22 -18.01 -3.45
N ALA A 174 -12.10 -17.77 -2.77
CA ALA A 174 -10.77 -18.03 -3.26
C ALA A 174 -9.92 -18.61 -2.11
N SER A 175 -9.03 -19.54 -2.42
CA SER A 175 -8.08 -20.03 -1.46
C SER A 175 -6.75 -20.40 -2.11
N MET A 176 -5.66 -20.26 -1.38
CA MET A 176 -4.35 -20.68 -1.82
C MET A 176 -3.59 -21.33 -0.67
N VAL A 177 -2.96 -22.47 -0.96
CA VAL A 177 -2.08 -23.20 -0.04
C VAL A 177 -0.66 -23.04 -0.53
N MET A 178 0.26 -22.70 0.38
CA MET A 178 1.69 -22.71 0.09
C MET A 178 2.48 -23.18 1.33
N ARG A 179 3.63 -23.79 1.08
CA ARG A 179 4.53 -24.28 2.13
C ARG A 179 5.42 -23.16 2.65
N ASN A 180 5.55 -23.06 3.96
CA ASN A 180 6.28 -21.98 4.61
C ASN A 180 7.79 -22.27 4.64
N GLU A 181 8.57 -21.51 3.87
CA GLU A 181 9.99 -21.78 3.58
C GLU A 181 10.96 -20.94 4.44
N GLY A 182 10.49 -20.35 5.54
CA GLY A 182 11.23 -19.38 6.35
C GLY A 182 12.48 -19.91 7.07
N GLY A 183 13.52 -20.31 6.35
CA GLY A 183 14.84 -20.58 6.92
C GLY A 183 15.75 -19.34 6.93
N LYS A 184 16.79 -19.34 7.77
CA LYS A 184 17.91 -18.39 7.63
C LYS A 184 18.54 -18.57 6.23
N PRO A 185 19.02 -17.50 5.57
CA PRO A 185 19.83 -17.63 4.35
C PRO A 185 20.99 -18.60 4.63
N ILE A 186 21.17 -19.61 3.78
CA ILE A 186 22.26 -20.58 3.94
C ILE A 186 23.59 -19.82 3.79
N THR A 187 24.25 -19.54 4.90
CA THR A 187 25.62 -19.03 4.92
C THR A 187 26.57 -20.21 4.76
N GLY A 188 26.99 -20.47 3.52
CA GLY A 188 28.01 -21.46 3.23
C GLY A 188 28.23 -21.58 1.74
N ALA A 189 29.49 -21.46 1.30
CA ALA A 189 29.85 -21.86 -0.06
C ALA A 189 29.42 -23.33 -0.26
N PRO A 190 28.80 -23.68 -1.40
CA PRO A 190 28.38 -25.04 -1.66
C PRO A 190 29.60 -25.98 -1.57
N PRO A 191 29.49 -27.14 -0.88
CA PRO A 191 30.58 -28.11 -0.86
C PRO A 191 30.85 -28.61 -2.29
N PRO A 192 32.12 -28.89 -2.65
CA PRO A 192 32.44 -29.42 -3.96
C PRO A 192 31.78 -30.78 -4.15
N PHE A 193 31.14 -30.96 -5.30
CA PHE A 193 30.46 -32.17 -5.69
C PHE A 193 31.50 -33.30 -5.90
N GLU A 194 31.46 -34.36 -5.10
CA GLU A 194 32.22 -35.58 -5.39
C GLU A 194 31.49 -36.41 -6.44
N GLU A 195 32.18 -36.63 -7.56
CA GLU A 195 31.67 -37.29 -8.76
C GLU A 195 31.68 -38.82 -8.58
N GLY A 196 30.49 -39.41 -8.45
CA GLY A 196 30.29 -40.86 -8.51
C GLY A 196 30.32 -41.36 -9.95
N THR A 197 31.34 -42.18 -10.26
CA THR A 197 31.68 -42.74 -11.57
C THR A 197 30.64 -43.67 -12.18
N GLY A 198 30.40 -43.56 -13.51
CA GLY A 198 29.90 -44.69 -14.31
C GLY A 198 29.33 -44.38 -15.70
N GLY A 199 30.17 -44.26 -16.74
CA GLY A 199 29.92 -44.97 -18.01
C GLY A 199 29.47 -44.25 -19.30
N SER A 200 30.37 -43.44 -19.90
CA SER A 200 30.76 -43.42 -21.35
C SER A 200 29.77 -42.91 -22.45
N PRO A 201 30.25 -42.56 -23.67
CA PRO A 201 30.83 -41.25 -24.00
C PRO A 201 30.22 -40.61 -25.28
N GLY A 202 30.26 -39.28 -25.39
CA GLY A 202 29.84 -38.63 -26.64
C GLY A 202 30.08 -37.13 -26.75
N SER A 203 31.30 -36.77 -27.16
CA SER A 203 31.64 -35.58 -27.95
C SER A 203 31.32 -34.20 -27.39
N GLY A 204 32.35 -33.54 -26.86
CA GLY A 204 32.33 -32.10 -26.60
C GLY A 204 32.30 -31.25 -27.87
N SER A 205 31.45 -30.24 -27.86
CA SER A 205 31.63 -28.97 -28.56
C SER A 205 31.27 -27.85 -27.59
N GLY A 206 32.20 -26.94 -27.33
CA GLY A 206 32.07 -25.91 -26.30
C GLY A 206 30.79 -25.08 -26.43
N GLY A 207 29.97 -25.11 -25.39
CA GLY A 207 28.84 -24.20 -25.23
C GLY A 207 29.31 -22.86 -24.61
N PRO A 208 28.68 -21.73 -24.98
CA PRO A 208 28.92 -20.45 -24.32
C PRO A 208 28.50 -20.55 -22.85
N ASN A 209 29.19 -19.85 -21.96
CA ASN A 209 28.83 -19.75 -20.56
C ASN A 209 27.41 -19.16 -20.44
N THR A 210 26.41 -19.98 -20.08
CA THR A 210 24.96 -19.65 -20.12
C THR A 210 24.37 -19.39 -18.73
N SER A 211 25.07 -18.66 -17.86
CA SER A 211 24.50 -18.27 -16.56
C SER A 211 23.78 -16.93 -16.68
N PRO A 212 22.50 -16.84 -16.29
CA PRO A 212 21.77 -15.56 -16.22
C PRO A 212 22.56 -14.53 -15.42
N LEU A 213 22.65 -13.30 -15.93
CA LEU A 213 23.38 -12.22 -15.27
C LEU A 213 22.65 -10.88 -15.40
N ILE A 214 22.98 -9.96 -14.49
CA ILE A 214 22.49 -8.59 -14.47
C ILE A 214 23.66 -7.64 -14.68
N GLU A 215 23.51 -6.72 -15.62
CA GLU A 215 24.43 -5.62 -15.89
C GLU A 215 23.72 -4.30 -15.58
N ILE A 216 24.35 -3.44 -14.76
CA ILE A 216 23.94 -2.04 -14.67
C ILE A 216 24.72 -1.27 -15.74
N GLN A 217 24.01 -0.56 -16.60
CA GLN A 217 24.63 0.19 -17.69
C GLN A 217 25.53 1.29 -17.12
N ASP A 218 26.71 1.47 -17.71
CA ASP A 218 27.69 2.50 -17.35
C ASP A 218 28.39 2.30 -15.98
N GLY A 219 28.19 1.14 -15.34
CA GLY A 219 28.92 0.71 -14.14
C GLY A 219 28.00 0.28 -13.01
N GLN A 220 28.57 -0.10 -11.86
CA GLN A 220 27.78 -0.46 -10.66
C GLN A 220 27.65 0.71 -9.68
N SER A 221 28.22 1.88 -9.97
CA SER A 221 28.27 3.02 -9.04
C SER A 221 27.58 4.23 -9.66
N HIS A 222 26.48 4.66 -9.04
CA HIS A 222 25.64 5.74 -9.55
C HIS A 222 25.18 6.67 -8.43
N PRO A 223 25.13 7.99 -8.63
CA PRO A 223 24.52 8.93 -7.69
C PRO A 223 23.02 8.71 -7.50
N ALA A 224 22.53 9.01 -6.30
CA ALA A 224 21.10 9.13 -6.06
C ALA A 224 20.47 10.23 -6.94
N GLY A 225 19.24 9.99 -7.43
CA GLY A 225 18.54 10.85 -8.39
C GLY A 225 18.82 10.54 -9.86
N GLU A 226 19.84 9.74 -10.19
CA GLU A 226 20.10 9.31 -11.57
C GLU A 226 19.12 8.22 -12.02
N THR A 227 18.77 8.24 -13.31
CA THR A 227 18.06 7.13 -13.97
C THR A 227 19.07 6.19 -14.60
N ILE A 228 19.17 4.99 -14.05
CA ILE A 228 20.04 3.91 -14.55
C ILE A 228 19.24 2.94 -15.39
N TYR A 229 19.95 2.18 -16.23
CA TYR A 229 19.36 1.10 -17.02
C TYR A 229 19.88 -0.25 -16.52
N ILE A 230 18.99 -1.07 -15.99
CA ILE A 230 19.28 -2.42 -15.52
C ILE A 230 19.01 -3.36 -16.68
N ARG A 231 20.05 -4.08 -17.12
CA ARG A 231 19.97 -5.06 -18.19
C ARG A 231 20.07 -6.46 -17.61
N ILE A 232 19.17 -7.34 -18.03
CA ILE A 232 19.29 -8.79 -17.81
C ILE A 232 19.78 -9.45 -19.09
N ARG A 233 20.64 -10.46 -18.96
CA ARG A 233 21.19 -11.21 -20.10
C ARG A 233 21.20 -12.70 -19.80
N GLN A 234 21.13 -13.50 -20.87
CA GLN A 234 21.20 -14.97 -20.79
C GLN A 234 20.12 -15.58 -19.88
N HIS A 235 18.99 -14.88 -19.72
CA HIS A 235 17.79 -15.40 -19.09
C HIS A 235 16.98 -16.24 -20.09
N ASP A 236 15.97 -16.98 -19.63
CA ASP A 236 15.11 -17.72 -20.55
C ASP A 236 14.44 -16.74 -21.52
N THR A 237 14.38 -17.13 -22.80
CA THR A 237 13.86 -16.28 -23.88
C THR A 237 12.35 -16.08 -23.77
N ASN A 238 11.85 -14.89 -24.10
CA ASN A 238 10.42 -14.56 -24.06
C ASN A 238 9.75 -14.79 -22.69
N THR A 239 10.51 -14.64 -21.61
CA THR A 239 10.07 -14.84 -20.23
C THR A 239 10.05 -13.51 -19.48
N THR A 240 9.06 -13.33 -18.61
CA THR A 240 8.94 -12.15 -17.76
C THR A 240 9.51 -12.41 -16.37
N TYR A 241 10.35 -11.47 -15.91
CA TYR A 241 10.94 -11.44 -14.59
C TYR A 241 10.54 -10.15 -13.88
N ASN A 242 10.62 -10.13 -12.56
CA ASN A 242 10.51 -8.93 -11.74
C ASN A 242 11.91 -8.49 -11.30
N ILE A 243 12.20 -7.19 -11.46
CA ILE A 243 13.46 -6.60 -10.99
C ILE A 243 13.25 -6.01 -9.61
N TYR A 244 14.17 -6.29 -8.70
CA TYR A 244 14.20 -5.75 -7.35
C TYR A 244 15.50 -5.01 -7.09
N VAL A 245 15.42 -3.93 -6.33
CA VAL A 245 16.57 -3.25 -5.73
C VAL A 245 16.34 -3.25 -4.23
N ASP A 246 17.13 -3.98 -3.46
CA ASP A 246 17.01 -4.08 -1.99
C ASP A 246 15.60 -4.49 -1.54
N ASN A 247 15.04 -5.51 -2.20
CA ASN A 247 13.66 -6.00 -2.05
C ASN A 247 12.53 -5.03 -2.47
N LEU A 248 12.85 -3.82 -2.94
CA LEU A 248 11.87 -2.93 -3.59
C LEU A 248 11.64 -3.40 -5.03
N LEU A 249 10.39 -3.69 -5.38
CA LEU A 249 10.02 -4.02 -6.76
C LEU A 249 10.18 -2.77 -7.64
N VAL A 250 11.12 -2.83 -8.59
CA VAL A 250 11.28 -1.82 -9.65
C VAL A 250 10.20 -2.00 -10.71
N GLY A 251 9.94 -3.25 -11.11
CA GLY A 251 8.91 -3.57 -12.09
C GLY A 251 9.23 -4.82 -12.90
N PRO A 252 8.27 -5.26 -13.73
CA PRO A 252 8.45 -6.41 -14.61
C PRO A 252 9.31 -6.06 -15.83
N ILE A 253 10.05 -7.05 -16.32
CA ILE A 253 10.90 -7.00 -17.51
C ILE A 253 10.71 -8.29 -18.32
N SER A 254 10.51 -8.17 -19.63
CA SER A 254 10.41 -9.34 -20.52
C SER A 254 11.67 -9.48 -21.37
N THR A 255 12.14 -10.71 -21.53
CA THR A 255 13.31 -11.02 -22.36
C THR A 255 12.96 -11.17 -23.84
N ASP A 256 13.90 -10.85 -24.72
CA ASP A 256 13.83 -11.09 -26.16
C ASP A 256 14.14 -12.56 -26.53
N ALA A 257 14.19 -12.86 -27.83
CA ALA A 257 14.54 -14.17 -28.38
C ALA A 257 16.01 -14.57 -28.12
N GLN A 258 16.81 -13.68 -27.53
CA GLN A 258 18.19 -13.91 -27.12
C GLN A 258 18.34 -13.90 -25.58
N GLY A 259 17.23 -13.83 -24.83
CA GLY A 259 17.25 -13.89 -23.37
C GLY A 259 17.69 -12.57 -22.71
N ASN A 260 17.57 -11.44 -23.40
CA ASN A 260 17.97 -10.13 -22.88
C ASN A 260 16.77 -9.21 -22.65
N GLY A 261 16.84 -8.36 -21.65
CA GLY A 261 15.84 -7.33 -21.36
C GLY A 261 16.48 -6.10 -20.73
N ILE A 262 15.83 -4.95 -20.83
CA ILE A 262 16.27 -3.70 -20.18
C ILE A 262 15.10 -3.00 -19.47
N ILE A 263 15.34 -2.46 -18.28
CA ILE A 263 14.39 -1.63 -17.54
C ILE A 263 15.09 -0.38 -17.00
N ALA A 264 14.40 0.75 -17.03
CA ALA A 264 14.87 1.98 -16.41
C ALA A 264 14.49 2.00 -14.91
N TYR A 265 15.43 2.42 -14.07
CA TYR A 265 15.20 2.65 -12.65
C TYR A 265 15.78 4.01 -12.26
N THR A 266 14.91 4.92 -11.82
CA THR A 266 15.34 6.18 -11.21
C THR A 266 15.65 5.95 -9.75
N ILE A 267 16.93 6.07 -9.36
CA ILE A 267 17.36 5.93 -7.97
C ILE A 267 16.71 7.08 -7.18
N PRO A 268 15.91 6.81 -6.13
CA PRO A 268 15.30 7.86 -5.33
C PRO A 268 16.38 8.81 -4.80
N LEU A 269 16.12 10.11 -4.85
CA LEU A 269 17.06 11.14 -4.40
C LEU A 269 17.40 11.00 -2.90
N ASN A 270 16.45 10.46 -2.12
CA ASN A 270 16.60 10.15 -0.70
C ASN A 270 17.14 8.74 -0.42
N LYS A 271 17.50 7.95 -1.45
CA LYS A 271 18.09 6.63 -1.25
C LYS A 271 19.44 6.80 -0.52
N PRO A 272 19.66 6.18 0.65
CA PRO A 272 20.90 6.36 1.40
C PRO A 272 22.13 5.94 0.58
N VAL A 273 23.28 6.56 0.84
CA VAL A 273 24.56 6.11 0.27
C VAL A 273 24.88 4.71 0.79
N GLY A 274 25.25 3.80 -0.10
CA GLY A 274 25.51 2.41 0.27
C GLY A 274 25.46 1.46 -0.91
N THR A 275 25.66 0.18 -0.63
CA THR A 275 25.58 -0.89 -1.63
C THR A 275 24.27 -1.64 -1.45
N TYR A 276 23.53 -1.79 -2.54
CA TYR A 276 22.21 -2.41 -2.60
C TYR A 276 22.21 -3.60 -3.53
N THR A 277 21.51 -4.67 -3.16
CA THR A 277 21.37 -5.84 -4.03
C THR A 277 20.37 -5.54 -5.14
N VAL A 278 20.73 -5.86 -6.39
CA VAL A 278 19.81 -5.85 -7.53
C VAL A 278 19.56 -7.29 -7.94
N GLU A 279 18.29 -7.68 -8.04
CA GLU A 279 17.90 -9.06 -8.33
C GLU A 279 16.90 -9.12 -9.46
N SER A 280 17.00 -10.19 -10.24
CA SER A 280 15.96 -10.64 -11.14
C SER A 280 15.31 -11.85 -10.49
N ARG A 281 13.98 -11.83 -10.40
CA ARG A 281 13.20 -12.95 -9.87
C ARG A 281 12.17 -13.38 -10.89
N ALA A 282 11.95 -14.68 -11.03
CA ALA A 282 10.81 -15.19 -11.77
C ALA A 282 9.49 -14.77 -11.10
N LEU A 283 8.36 -14.90 -11.81
CA LEU A 283 7.06 -14.45 -11.30
C LEU A 283 6.56 -15.21 -10.06
N ASP A 284 7.16 -16.36 -9.76
CA ASP A 284 6.98 -17.15 -8.55
C ASP A 284 7.87 -16.69 -7.37
N GLY A 285 8.77 -15.73 -7.61
CA GLY A 285 9.68 -15.17 -6.62
C GLY A 285 11.08 -15.80 -6.60
N THR A 286 11.33 -16.83 -7.40
CA THR A 286 12.65 -17.48 -7.46
C THR A 286 13.70 -16.52 -8.00
N GLN A 287 14.78 -16.31 -7.25
CA GLN A 287 15.91 -15.49 -7.70
C GLN A 287 16.66 -16.19 -8.84
N ILE A 288 16.84 -15.47 -9.96
CA ILE A 288 17.49 -15.97 -11.18
C ILE A 288 18.92 -15.45 -11.30
N ALA A 289 19.12 -14.17 -11.03
CA ALA A 289 20.44 -13.54 -11.00
C ALA A 289 20.46 -12.40 -9.98
N SER A 290 21.67 -12.05 -9.52
CA SER A 290 21.90 -10.95 -8.56
C SER A 290 23.20 -10.21 -8.90
N THR A 291 23.19 -8.90 -8.65
CA THR A 291 24.37 -8.01 -8.68
C THR A 291 24.23 -6.95 -7.59
N PHE A 292 25.16 -6.00 -7.50
CA PHE A 292 25.11 -4.90 -6.55
C PHE A 292 25.07 -3.54 -7.26
N LEU A 293 24.26 -2.61 -6.75
CA LEU A 293 24.25 -1.18 -7.09
C LEU A 293 24.84 -0.40 -5.91
N THR A 294 25.96 0.28 -6.13
CA THR A 294 26.49 1.26 -5.18
C THR A 294 25.89 2.63 -5.47
N VAL A 295 25.10 3.14 -4.53
CA VAL A 295 24.54 4.49 -4.60
C VAL A 295 25.50 5.46 -3.94
N THR A 296 25.89 6.50 -4.67
CA THR A 296 26.69 7.62 -4.16
C THR A 296 25.83 8.85 -3.91
N GLN A 297 26.42 9.89 -3.32
CA GLN A 297 25.72 11.17 -3.15
C GLN A 297 25.24 11.71 -4.51
N PRO A 298 24.13 12.49 -4.55
CA PRO A 298 23.68 13.18 -5.75
C PRO A 298 24.80 14.02 -6.39
N ILE A 299 24.83 14.15 -7.72
CA ILE A 299 25.84 14.99 -8.39
C ILE A 299 25.47 16.49 -8.28
N LEU A 300 24.18 16.79 -8.19
CA LEU A 300 23.68 18.16 -8.08
C LEU A 300 23.20 18.44 -6.64
N PRO A 301 23.30 19.69 -6.16
CA PRO A 301 22.71 20.09 -4.88
C PRO A 301 21.23 19.74 -4.85
N ALA A 302 20.79 19.09 -3.77
CA ALA A 302 19.41 18.68 -3.62
C ALA A 302 18.92 18.84 -2.18
N ILE A 303 17.60 19.04 -2.02
CA ILE A 303 16.93 19.06 -0.73
C ILE A 303 16.20 17.73 -0.58
N ILE A 304 16.47 17.00 0.50
CA ILE A 304 15.77 15.76 0.84
C ILE A 304 14.71 16.10 1.90
N THR A 305 13.50 15.55 1.75
CA THR A 305 12.42 15.69 2.73
C THR A 305 11.96 14.33 3.23
N ASN A 306 11.24 14.29 4.36
CA ASN A 306 10.59 13.05 4.83
C ASN A 306 9.45 12.61 3.91
N GLU A 307 8.70 13.56 3.36
CA GLU A 307 7.52 13.30 2.53
C GLU A 307 7.38 14.38 1.45
N ASP A 308 6.74 14.05 0.33
CA ASP A 308 6.45 14.97 -0.77
C ASP A 308 5.00 15.48 -0.76
N ILE A 309 4.11 14.77 -0.06
CA ILE A 309 2.69 15.11 0.08
C ILE A 309 2.39 15.18 1.56
N LEU A 310 2.12 16.38 2.06
CA LEU A 310 1.93 16.65 3.49
C LEU A 310 0.59 17.35 3.72
N PRO A 311 -0.21 16.89 4.68
CA PRO A 311 -1.34 17.67 5.13
C PRO A 311 -0.88 18.88 5.96
N PHE A 312 -1.72 19.93 6.04
CA PHE A 312 -1.49 21.03 6.97
C PHE A 312 -1.36 20.51 8.41
N GLY A 313 -0.52 21.17 9.22
CA GLY A 313 -0.19 20.74 10.57
C GLY A 313 0.94 19.70 10.65
N SER A 314 1.28 19.02 9.55
CA SER A 314 2.38 18.05 9.55
C SER A 314 3.74 18.70 9.78
N VAL A 315 4.64 17.91 10.36
CA VAL A 315 6.03 18.28 10.55
C VAL A 315 6.83 17.89 9.31
N LEU A 316 7.30 18.89 8.57
CA LEU A 316 8.25 18.73 7.47
C LEU A 316 9.67 18.70 8.06
N THR A 317 10.42 17.65 7.75
CA THR A 317 11.86 17.57 8.00
C THR A 317 12.59 17.60 6.68
N TYR A 318 13.74 18.27 6.65
CA TYR A 318 14.48 18.51 5.42
C TYR A 318 15.98 18.56 5.68
N SER A 319 16.77 18.17 4.68
CA SER A 319 18.23 18.26 4.71
C SER A 319 18.80 18.60 3.35
N LEU A 320 20.03 19.11 3.34
CA LEU A 320 20.78 19.47 2.15
C LEU A 320 21.82 18.39 1.87
N VAL A 321 21.90 17.98 0.60
CA VAL A 321 22.94 17.07 0.12
C VAL A 321 23.62 17.65 -1.12
N SER A 322 24.91 17.35 -1.27
CA SER A 322 25.73 17.77 -2.41
C SER A 322 25.75 19.29 -2.62
N HIS A 323 25.57 20.05 -1.55
CA HIS A 323 25.71 21.51 -1.54
C HIS A 323 27.18 21.91 -1.37
N ALA A 324 27.51 23.18 -1.56
CA ALA A 324 28.89 23.63 -1.34
C ALA A 324 29.27 23.43 0.13
N PRO A 325 30.46 22.86 0.43
CA PRO A 325 30.84 22.52 1.80
C PRO A 325 30.98 23.77 2.68
N LEU A 326 30.78 23.60 3.98
CA LEU A 326 30.94 24.65 5.01
C LEU A 326 30.17 25.96 4.69
N THR A 327 29.01 25.85 4.05
CA THR A 327 28.19 26.98 3.59
C THR A 327 26.82 26.97 4.27
N THR A 328 26.32 28.15 4.63
CA THR A 328 24.97 28.34 5.18
C THR A 328 23.99 28.78 4.08
N TYR A 329 22.84 28.11 4.03
CA TYR A 329 21.76 28.33 3.07
C TYR A 329 20.50 28.81 3.77
N ASN A 330 19.85 29.83 3.20
CA ASN A 330 18.51 30.22 3.60
C ASN A 330 17.50 29.29 2.92
N ILE A 331 16.52 28.81 3.68
CA ILE A 331 15.48 27.91 3.20
C ILE A 331 14.16 28.67 3.17
N ASP A 332 13.48 28.66 2.04
CA ASP A 332 12.18 29.30 1.90
C ASP A 332 11.17 28.44 1.15
N LEU A 333 9.90 28.61 1.49
CA LEU A 333 8.78 27.96 0.83
C LEU A 333 8.18 28.94 -0.17
N GLN A 334 8.01 28.52 -1.41
CA GLN A 334 7.49 29.34 -2.49
C GLN A 334 6.20 28.78 -3.08
N ARG A 335 5.35 29.69 -3.56
CA ARG A 335 4.18 29.36 -4.38
C ARG A 335 4.07 30.38 -5.50
N ASN A 336 3.83 29.91 -6.73
CA ASN A 336 3.71 30.75 -7.92
C ASN A 336 4.88 31.74 -8.11
N GLY A 337 6.10 31.33 -7.73
CA GLY A 337 7.33 32.13 -7.85
C GLY A 337 7.57 33.13 -6.72
N SER A 338 6.64 33.29 -5.77
CA SER A 338 6.78 34.16 -4.61
C SER A 338 7.05 33.35 -3.35
N THR A 339 7.91 33.87 -2.48
CA THR A 339 8.13 33.30 -1.15
C THR A 339 6.89 33.51 -0.29
N VAL A 340 6.35 32.43 0.26
CA VAL A 340 5.16 32.42 1.14
C VAL A 340 5.53 32.21 2.60
N ASP A 341 6.66 31.56 2.88
CA ASP A 341 7.19 31.41 4.23
C ASP A 341 8.71 31.20 4.22
N ASN A 342 9.37 31.47 5.35
CA ASN A 342 10.81 31.26 5.54
C ASN A 342 11.04 30.20 6.63
N LEU A 343 11.93 29.26 6.33
CA LEU A 343 12.28 28.15 7.21
C LEU A 343 13.65 28.41 7.85
N ASN A 344 14.03 27.53 8.79
CA ASN A 344 15.34 27.62 9.43
C ASN A 344 16.46 27.44 8.38
N SER A 345 17.48 28.29 8.46
CA SER A 345 18.67 28.16 7.61
C SER A 345 19.47 26.91 7.98
N LEU A 346 20.04 26.23 6.98
CA LEU A 346 20.85 25.03 7.18
C LEU A 346 22.31 25.30 6.81
N SER A 347 23.25 24.73 7.58
CA SER A 347 24.68 24.77 7.25
C SER A 347 25.19 23.38 6.90
N THR A 348 26.01 23.31 5.86
CA THR A 348 26.61 22.04 5.40
C THR A 348 27.95 21.77 6.09
N ASP A 349 28.28 20.50 6.28
CA ASP A 349 29.59 20.03 6.73
C ASP A 349 30.67 20.10 5.63
N ALA A 350 31.83 19.49 5.87
CA ALA A 350 32.93 19.42 4.91
C ALA A 350 32.63 18.56 3.66
N ASN A 351 31.58 17.74 3.71
CA ASN A 351 31.11 16.90 2.61
C ASN A 351 29.93 17.52 1.85
N GLY A 352 29.52 18.76 2.19
CA GLY A 352 28.39 19.40 1.53
C GLY A 352 27.02 18.86 1.98
N ILE A 353 26.95 18.23 3.15
CA ILE A 353 25.73 17.67 3.73
C ILE A 353 25.33 18.48 4.97
N SER A 354 24.05 18.84 5.12
CA SER A 354 23.56 19.38 6.39
C SER A 354 23.29 18.26 7.39
N ALA A 355 23.40 18.55 8.69
CA ALA A 355 23.12 17.55 9.72
C ALA A 355 21.70 16.97 9.58
N PHE A 356 21.53 15.66 9.81
CA PHE A 356 20.23 15.00 9.89
C PHE A 356 20.28 13.85 10.92
N PRO A 357 19.31 13.72 11.85
CA PRO A 357 18.37 14.71 12.35
C PRO A 357 18.96 15.42 13.58
N ALA A 358 19.13 16.74 13.56
CA ALA A 358 19.28 17.48 14.82
C ALA A 358 17.88 17.88 15.28
N ALA A 359 17.56 17.69 16.55
CA ALA A 359 16.23 17.82 17.18
C ALA A 359 15.51 19.19 17.03
N TYR A 360 15.92 20.06 16.12
CA TYR A 360 15.48 21.46 15.96
C TYR A 360 15.29 21.91 14.50
N GLU A 361 15.46 21.03 13.50
CA GLU A 361 15.37 21.39 12.07
C GLU A 361 14.10 20.85 11.41
N SER A 362 12.97 21.02 12.10
CA SER A 362 11.65 20.74 11.54
C SER A 362 10.88 22.04 11.30
N TYR A 363 9.99 22.01 10.32
CA TYR A 363 9.04 23.08 10.05
C TYR A 363 7.63 22.51 10.10
N THR A 364 6.82 22.97 11.04
CA THR A 364 5.42 22.60 11.11
C THR A 364 4.65 23.40 10.06
N ILE A 365 4.06 22.72 9.08
CA ILE A 365 3.22 23.36 8.08
C ILE A 365 2.04 24.04 8.80
N PRO A 366 1.82 25.35 8.63
CA PRO A 366 0.71 26.06 9.28
C PRO A 366 -0.65 25.43 8.97
N ASN A 367 -1.45 25.21 10.01
CA ASN A 367 -2.84 24.74 9.92
C ASN A 367 -3.85 25.81 10.38
N ASN A 368 -3.63 27.06 9.96
CA ASN A 368 -4.43 28.23 10.37
C ASN A 368 -4.98 29.01 9.16
N GLY A 369 -4.97 28.40 7.97
CA GLY A 369 -5.43 29.01 6.73
C GLY A 369 -4.47 30.02 6.10
N SER A 370 -3.25 30.21 6.64
CA SER A 370 -2.23 31.07 6.02
C SER A 370 -1.71 30.52 4.68
N LEU A 371 -1.77 29.20 4.50
CA LEU A 371 -1.44 28.48 3.28
C LEU A 371 -2.69 27.81 2.72
N ALA A 372 -2.80 27.71 1.40
CA ALA A 372 -3.89 27.02 0.73
C ALA A 372 -3.40 25.73 0.05
N GLU A 373 -4.29 24.76 -0.22
CA GLU A 373 -3.91 23.50 -0.88
C GLU A 373 -3.21 23.77 -2.23
N GLY A 374 -2.23 22.93 -2.58
CA GLY A 374 -1.56 22.98 -3.88
C GLY A 374 -0.07 22.65 -3.84
N THR A 375 0.60 22.95 -4.94
CA THR A 375 2.04 22.69 -5.13
C THR A 375 2.88 23.87 -4.65
N TYR A 376 3.93 23.55 -3.89
CA TYR A 376 4.90 24.47 -3.34
C TYR A 376 6.31 24.05 -3.74
N ILE A 377 7.23 25.02 -3.75
CA ILE A 377 8.64 24.79 -3.99
C ILE A 377 9.39 25.13 -2.71
N LEU A 378 10.00 24.13 -2.09
CA LEU A 378 11.01 24.33 -1.07
C LEU A 378 12.32 24.68 -1.76
N ARG A 379 12.96 25.78 -1.36
CA ARG A 379 14.13 26.31 -2.06
C ARG A 379 15.25 26.63 -1.09
N SER A 380 16.48 26.25 -1.48
CA SER A 380 17.70 26.63 -0.79
C SER A 380 18.42 27.73 -1.56
N THR A 381 18.84 28.78 -0.85
CA THR A 381 19.53 29.93 -1.46
C THR A 381 20.79 30.28 -0.68
N VAL A 382 21.85 30.64 -1.40
CA VAL A 382 23.08 31.23 -0.85
C VAL A 382 23.32 32.54 -1.58
N THR A 383 23.52 33.63 -0.83
CA THR A 383 23.81 34.96 -1.40
C THR A 383 22.88 35.36 -2.56
N ASN A 384 21.57 35.08 -2.42
CA ASN A 384 20.50 35.30 -3.42
C ASN A 384 20.56 34.44 -4.69
N THR A 385 21.46 33.47 -4.76
CA THR A 385 21.50 32.45 -5.81
C THR A 385 20.79 31.20 -5.32
N THR A 386 19.87 30.67 -6.13
CA THR A 386 19.21 29.38 -5.84
C THR A 386 20.20 28.25 -6.05
N ALA A 387 20.36 27.39 -5.05
CA ALA A 387 21.24 26.23 -5.10
C ALA A 387 20.47 24.95 -5.41
N ALA A 388 19.33 24.74 -4.75
CA ALA A 388 18.45 23.60 -5.00
C ALA A 388 16.98 23.96 -4.78
N THR A 389 16.10 23.17 -5.38
CA THR A 389 14.64 23.25 -5.19
C THR A 389 14.06 21.85 -5.06
N HIS A 390 13.04 21.70 -4.23
CA HIS A 390 12.27 20.46 -4.07
C HIS A 390 10.77 20.78 -4.12
N THR A 391 9.98 19.91 -4.75
CA THR A 391 8.54 20.15 -4.94
C THR A 391 7.76 19.43 -3.85
N LEU A 392 6.86 20.17 -3.18
CA LEU A 392 5.95 19.66 -2.17
C LEU A 392 4.50 19.85 -2.61
N THR A 393 3.62 18.95 -2.20
CA THR A 393 2.17 19.11 -2.33
C THR A 393 1.55 19.23 -0.95
N LEU A 394 0.98 20.39 -0.63
CA LEU A 394 0.26 20.60 0.61
C LEU A 394 -1.24 20.37 0.40
N ARG A 395 -1.88 19.68 1.35
CA ARG A 395 -3.31 19.33 1.32
C ARG A 395 -3.97 19.63 2.66
N GLU A 396 -5.28 19.76 2.66
CA GLU A 396 -6.07 19.89 3.87
C GLU A 396 -6.50 18.50 4.33
N GLY A 397 -6.07 18.12 5.54
CA GLY A 397 -6.53 16.89 6.18
C GLY A 397 -8.04 16.97 6.41
N CYS A 398 -8.73 15.84 6.28
CA CYS A 398 -10.18 15.79 6.41
C CYS A 398 -10.60 14.75 7.44
N ILE A 399 -11.59 15.10 8.27
CA ILE A 399 -12.33 14.17 9.12
C ILE A 399 -13.80 14.30 8.72
N LYS A 400 -14.44 13.16 8.44
CA LYS A 400 -15.88 13.04 8.20
C LYS A 400 -16.52 12.24 9.31
N ILE A 401 -17.71 12.64 9.73
CA ILE A 401 -18.48 11.97 10.77
C ILE A 401 -19.84 11.58 10.19
N ASN A 402 -20.25 10.32 10.36
CA ASN A 402 -21.60 9.84 10.01
C ASN A 402 -22.08 10.22 8.58
N GLN A 403 -21.18 10.13 7.60
CA GLN A 403 -21.38 10.51 6.19
C GLN A 403 -21.41 12.02 5.86
N GLY A 404 -21.14 12.89 6.84
CA GLY A 404 -21.00 14.33 6.62
C GLY A 404 -19.78 14.73 5.79
N ASP A 405 -19.69 16.02 5.48
CA ASP A 405 -18.56 16.62 4.79
C ASP A 405 -17.41 16.99 5.75
N CYS A 406 -16.23 17.26 5.18
CA CYS A 406 -15.04 17.60 5.94
C CYS A 406 -15.28 18.86 6.78
N GLY A 407 -15.09 18.79 8.09
CA GLY A 407 -15.27 19.94 8.99
C GLY A 407 -16.74 20.30 9.28
N GLU A 408 -17.70 19.51 8.79
CA GLU A 408 -19.11 19.70 9.12
C GLU A 408 -19.36 19.42 10.60
N SER A 409 -20.05 20.35 11.28
CA SER A 409 -20.44 20.16 12.67
C SER A 409 -21.58 19.14 12.75
N VAL A 410 -21.40 18.09 13.54
CA VAL A 410 -22.44 17.06 13.75
C VAL A 410 -22.95 17.12 15.18
N THR A 411 -24.27 17.17 15.36
CA THR A 411 -24.91 17.02 16.68
C THR A 411 -25.24 15.55 16.94
N VAL A 412 -24.76 15.00 18.05
CA VAL A 412 -24.88 13.56 18.33
C VAL A 412 -25.43 13.34 19.74
N PRO A 413 -26.57 12.63 19.90
CA PRO A 413 -27.06 12.24 21.21
C PRO A 413 -26.08 11.30 21.93
N ASN A 414 -26.06 11.35 23.26
CA ASN A 414 -25.29 10.41 24.08
C ASN A 414 -25.68 8.96 23.77
N GLY A 415 -24.68 8.06 23.82
CA GLY A 415 -24.86 6.62 23.57
C GLY A 415 -24.94 6.20 22.10
N ILE A 416 -24.67 7.12 21.15
CA ILE A 416 -24.62 6.82 19.71
C ILE A 416 -23.19 6.58 19.24
N TYR A 417 -23.04 5.71 18.24
CA TYR A 417 -21.77 5.46 17.56
C TYR A 417 -21.44 6.56 16.55
N LEU A 418 -20.18 6.99 16.55
CA LEU A 418 -19.58 7.85 15.54
C LEU A 418 -18.86 6.99 14.51
N ASN A 419 -19.28 7.08 13.25
CA ASN A 419 -18.50 6.57 12.13
C ASN A 419 -17.54 7.68 11.69
N ILE A 420 -16.26 7.52 11.98
CA ILE A 420 -15.24 8.53 11.70
C ILE A 420 -14.39 8.04 10.53
N LEU A 421 -14.33 8.85 9.49
CA LEU A 421 -13.49 8.64 8.33
C LEU A 421 -12.46 9.77 8.24
N VAL A 422 -11.21 9.45 8.47
CA VAL A 422 -10.06 10.34 8.28
C VAL A 422 -9.56 10.15 6.85
N GLN A 423 -9.32 11.25 6.13
CA GLN A 423 -8.84 11.21 4.74
C GLN A 423 -7.78 12.27 4.48
N LYS A 424 -7.08 12.11 3.34
CA LYS A 424 -6.02 13.03 2.87
C LYS A 424 -4.87 13.21 3.88
N HIS A 425 -4.67 12.25 4.76
CA HIS A 425 -3.50 12.21 5.62
C HIS A 425 -2.32 11.59 4.87
N SER A 426 -1.11 11.66 5.44
CA SER A 426 0.05 11.02 4.84
C SER A 426 -0.13 9.49 4.82
N PRO A 427 0.24 8.77 3.75
CA PRO A 427 0.08 7.32 3.65
C PRO A 427 0.96 6.56 4.64
N TYR A 428 0.51 5.39 5.09
CA TYR A 428 1.27 4.48 5.97
C TYR A 428 1.81 5.11 7.25
N ARG A 429 1.07 6.08 7.78
CA ARG A 429 1.49 6.89 8.93
C ARG A 429 0.53 6.72 10.07
N ASP A 430 1.07 6.65 11.29
CA ASP A 430 0.27 6.51 12.49
C ASP A 430 -0.25 7.86 12.97
N TYR A 431 -1.56 7.89 13.27
CA TYR A 431 -2.22 9.05 13.86
C TYR A 431 -2.92 8.68 15.17
N ILE A 432 -2.84 9.59 16.13
CA ILE A 432 -3.66 9.61 17.34
C ILE A 432 -4.98 10.27 16.98
N ILE A 433 -6.09 9.63 17.35
CA ILE A 433 -7.43 10.19 17.15
C ILE A 433 -8.00 10.45 18.54
N LYS A 434 -8.42 11.69 18.80
CA LYS A 434 -8.93 12.10 20.10
C LYS A 434 -10.16 12.98 19.99
N LEU A 435 -10.97 12.94 21.04
CA LEU A 435 -12.08 13.85 21.27
C LEU A 435 -11.62 14.92 22.26
N HIS A 436 -11.54 16.17 21.81
CA HIS A 436 -11.14 17.31 22.62
C HIS A 436 -12.37 18.11 23.03
N ASN A 437 -12.60 18.28 24.33
CA ASN A 437 -13.69 19.11 24.84
C ASN A 437 -13.26 20.59 24.79
N THR A 438 -13.93 21.39 23.95
CA THR A 438 -13.53 22.79 23.75
C THR A 438 -13.92 23.70 24.91
N ASP A 439 -14.84 23.27 25.78
CA ASP A 439 -15.31 24.04 26.93
C ASP A 439 -14.36 23.89 28.14
N THR A 440 -13.75 22.71 28.30
CA THR A 440 -12.90 22.35 29.45
C THR A 440 -11.42 22.15 29.11
N GLY A 441 -11.09 21.97 27.82
CA GLY A 441 -9.76 21.62 27.33
C GLY A 441 -9.37 20.16 27.58
N ALA A 442 -10.29 19.30 28.03
CA ALA A 442 -10.01 17.89 28.32
C ALA A 442 -9.94 17.03 27.05
N ASP A 443 -8.95 16.15 26.97
CA ASP A 443 -8.77 15.19 25.88
C ASP A 443 -9.23 13.78 26.28
N THR A 444 -9.98 13.14 25.40
CA THR A 444 -10.28 11.70 25.46
C THR A 444 -9.68 11.02 24.23
N ILE A 445 -8.72 10.11 24.44
CA ILE A 445 -8.12 9.36 23.34
C ILE A 445 -9.15 8.34 22.82
N ILE A 446 -9.53 8.48 21.54
CA ILE A 446 -10.38 7.51 20.84
C ILE A 446 -9.52 6.32 20.40
N GLN A 447 -8.39 6.61 19.76
CA GLN A 447 -7.44 5.63 19.27
C GLN A 447 -6.02 6.16 19.44
N PRO A 448 -5.13 5.47 20.19
CA PRO A 448 -3.80 5.98 20.51
C PRO A 448 -2.81 5.88 19.34
N ALA A 449 -3.03 4.99 18.38
CA ALA A 449 -2.27 4.92 17.14
C ALA A 449 -3.08 4.13 16.11
N GLN A 450 -3.27 4.70 14.92
CA GLN A 450 -3.90 4.04 13.80
C GLN A 450 -3.19 4.43 12.50
N SER A 451 -2.69 3.42 11.78
CA SER A 451 -2.01 3.63 10.51
C SER A 451 -3.01 3.97 9.41
N THR A 452 -2.69 4.97 8.60
CA THR A 452 -3.37 5.22 7.32
C THR A 452 -3.07 4.14 6.30
N ASP A 453 -4.01 3.93 5.38
CA ASP A 453 -3.81 3.10 4.21
C ASP A 453 -2.89 3.76 3.15
N ALA A 454 -2.78 3.12 1.97
CA ALA A 454 -1.96 3.59 0.86
C ALA A 454 -2.37 4.96 0.28
N ILE A 455 -3.58 5.40 0.56
CA ILE A 455 -4.14 6.67 0.06
C ILE A 455 -4.38 7.68 1.19
N GLY A 456 -3.92 7.38 2.41
CA GLY A 456 -3.98 8.32 3.53
C GLY A 456 -5.30 8.32 4.28
N ASN A 457 -6.04 7.20 4.29
CA ASN A 457 -7.32 7.10 4.97
C ASN A 457 -7.27 6.20 6.22
N ILE A 458 -8.14 6.52 7.19
CA ILE A 458 -8.46 5.68 8.36
C ILE A 458 -9.98 5.64 8.49
N TYR A 459 -10.53 4.45 8.74
CA TYR A 459 -11.93 4.28 9.11
C TYR A 459 -12.03 3.69 10.51
N LEU A 460 -12.83 4.30 11.38
CA LEU A 460 -13.10 3.79 12.72
C LEU A 460 -14.56 4.02 13.12
N VAL A 461 -15.02 3.20 14.06
CA VAL A 461 -16.32 3.35 14.71
C VAL A 461 -16.06 3.54 16.20
N TYR A 462 -16.55 4.64 16.77
CA TYR A 462 -16.35 4.97 18.18
C TYR A 462 -17.68 5.11 18.91
N ALA A 463 -17.84 4.44 20.04
CA ALA A 463 -19.01 4.61 20.89
C ALA A 463 -18.81 5.80 21.83
N LEU A 464 -19.66 6.82 21.74
CA LEU A 464 -19.67 7.89 22.74
C LEU A 464 -20.15 7.33 24.08
N SER A 465 -19.32 7.45 25.12
CA SER A 465 -19.67 7.02 26.47
C SER A 465 -20.86 7.82 27.01
N ASP A 466 -21.82 7.16 27.65
CA ASP A 466 -22.94 7.79 28.37
C ASP A 466 -22.47 8.66 29.56
N THR A 467 -21.20 8.57 29.93
CA THR A 467 -20.57 9.37 30.98
C THR A 467 -19.88 10.63 30.46
N LEU A 468 -19.83 10.85 29.14
CA LEU A 468 -19.32 12.10 28.58
C LEU A 468 -20.28 13.25 28.93
N PRO A 469 -19.79 14.37 29.49
CA PRO A 469 -20.63 15.53 29.73
C PRO A 469 -21.16 16.11 28.42
N ASP A 470 -22.40 16.60 28.42
CA ASP A 470 -22.91 17.43 27.32
C ASP A 470 -22.00 18.66 27.15
N GLY A 471 -21.65 19.01 25.91
CA GLY A 471 -20.77 20.13 25.63
C GLY A 471 -20.26 20.14 24.20
N ASN A 472 -19.45 21.13 23.87
CA ASN A 472 -18.84 21.22 22.55
C ASN A 472 -17.53 20.43 22.52
N TYR A 473 -17.40 19.57 21.52
CA TYR A 473 -16.21 18.78 21.27
C TYR A 473 -15.69 19.01 19.86
N VAL A 474 -14.42 18.64 19.66
CA VAL A 474 -13.84 18.47 18.34
C VAL A 474 -13.15 17.12 18.28
N ILE A 475 -13.38 16.35 17.23
CA ILE A 475 -12.53 15.21 16.91
C ILE A 475 -11.29 15.76 16.24
N GLN A 476 -10.12 15.37 16.74
CA GLN A 476 -8.82 15.79 16.21
C GLN A 476 -8.00 14.57 15.82
N THR A 477 -7.26 14.71 14.74
CA THR A 477 -6.18 13.80 14.37
C THR A 477 -4.85 14.49 14.64
N GLU A 478 -4.00 13.80 15.39
CA GLU A 478 -2.62 14.21 15.63
C GLU A 478 -1.67 13.18 15.07
N ASP A 479 -0.56 13.68 14.56
CA ASP A 479 0.57 12.88 14.17
C ASP A 479 1.13 12.08 15.37
N ALA A 480 1.16 10.74 15.30
CA ALA A 480 1.62 9.92 16.43
C ALA A 480 3.14 10.03 16.67
N GLN A 481 3.92 10.39 15.64
CA GLN A 481 5.36 10.65 15.75
C GLN A 481 5.63 12.04 16.35
N TYR A 482 4.73 12.99 16.14
CA TYR A 482 4.80 14.36 16.66
C TYR A 482 3.50 14.76 17.39
N PRO A 483 3.23 14.21 18.60
CA PRO A 483 2.01 14.50 19.35
C PRO A 483 1.82 16.01 19.59
N GLY A 484 0.58 16.48 19.52
CA GLY A 484 0.21 17.90 19.57
C GLY A 484 0.17 18.62 18.21
N ALA A 485 0.69 18.00 17.14
CA ALA A 485 0.54 18.52 15.77
C ALA A 485 -0.83 18.11 15.19
N VAL A 486 -1.84 18.98 15.37
CA VAL A 486 -3.20 18.75 14.86
C VAL A 486 -3.23 18.88 13.34
N ILE A 487 -3.59 17.79 12.67
CA ILE A 487 -3.64 17.68 11.21
C ILE A 487 -5.01 18.07 10.67
N ALA A 488 -6.05 17.52 11.28
CA ALA A 488 -7.42 17.83 10.94
C ALA A 488 -8.28 17.85 12.20
N GLN A 489 -9.37 18.60 12.15
CA GLN A 489 -10.35 18.62 13.22
C GLN A 489 -11.77 18.78 12.67
N THR A 490 -12.76 18.27 13.40
CA THR A 490 -14.18 18.42 13.05
C THR A 490 -15.03 18.59 14.31
N PRO A 491 -15.93 19.59 14.35
CA PRO A 491 -16.79 19.81 15.51
C PRO A 491 -17.83 18.70 15.72
N VAL A 492 -18.07 18.38 16.99
CA VAL A 492 -19.12 17.47 17.47
C VAL A 492 -19.83 18.15 18.63
N VAL A 493 -21.15 18.22 18.57
CA VAL A 493 -22.01 18.87 19.59
C VAL A 493 -22.89 17.86 20.29
#